data_AF-K3YNZ1-F1
#
_entry.id   AF-K3YNZ1-F1
#
_cell.length_a   1.000
_cell.length_b   1.000
_cell.length_c   1.000
_cell.angle_alpha   90.00
_cell.angle_beta   90.00
_cell.angle_gamma   90.00
#
_symmetry.space_group_name_H-M   'P 1'
#
loop_
_entity.id
_entity.type
_entity.pdbx_description
1 polymer ?
#
loop_
_entity_poly.entity_id
_entity_poly.type
_entity_poly.pdbx_seq_one_letter_code
_entity_poly.pdbx_strand_id
1 'polypeptide(L)' 'MQGHPLISYSQLVKATEGFSPTNFLGSGSFGSVYKGELDC' A
#
# COMPACT_ATOMS: atom_id res chain seq x y z
N MET A 1 -22.23 -10.90 6.88
CA MET A 1 -20.78 -10.81 7.21
C MET A 1 -20.10 -10.24 5.98
N GLN A 2 -19.69 -8.96 6.01
CA GLN A 2 -18.94 -8.37 4.90
C GLN A 2 -17.49 -8.86 5.03
N GLY A 3 -17.02 -9.67 4.08
CA GLY A 3 -15.62 -10.12 4.07
C GLY A 3 -14.67 -8.97 3.74
N HIS A 4 -13.41 -9.08 4.14
CA HIS A 4 -12.38 -8.14 3.71
C HIS A 4 -12.10 -8.33 2.21
N PRO A 5 -11.97 -7.25 1.43
CA PRO A 5 -11.64 -7.35 0.02
C PRO A 5 -10.25 -7.99 -0.16
N LEU A 6 -10.16 -8.94 -1.10
CA LEU A 6 -8.88 -9.48 -1.54
C LEU A 6 -8.18 -8.44 -2.42
N ILE A 7 -7.04 -7.94 -1.94
CA ILE A 7 -6.23 -6.94 -2.65
C ILE A 7 -5.05 -7.66 -3.29
N SER A 8 -4.87 -7.48 -4.61
CA SER A 8 -3.72 -8.04 -5.32
C SER A 8 -2.46 -7.19 -5.10
N TYR A 9 -1.29 -7.79 -5.31
CA TYR A 9 -0.03 -7.05 -5.25
C TYR A 9 0.01 -5.90 -6.27
N SER A 10 -0.54 -6.09 -7.47
CA SER A 10 -0.59 -5.02 -8.49
C SER A 10 -1.46 -3.84 -8.05
N GLN A 11 -2.54 -4.08 -7.31
CA GLN A 11 -3.34 -3.02 -6.70
C GLN A 11 -2.53 -2.25 -5.64
N LEU A 12 -1.76 -2.93 -4.79
CA LEU A 12 -0.87 -2.28 -3.81
C LEU A 12 0.20 -1.42 -4.49
N VAL A 13 0.83 -1.94 -5.56
CA VAL A 13 1.81 -1.21 -6.37
C VAL A 13 1.17 0.04 -6.95
N LYS A 14 -0.02 -0.07 -7.55
CA LYS A 14 -0.72 1.09 -8.13
C LYS A 14 -1.09 2.12 -7.05
N ALA A 15 -1.67 1.66 -5.94
CA ALA A 15 -2.13 2.51 -4.85
C ALA A 15 -1.00 3.34 -4.21
N THR A 16 0.23 2.81 -4.21
CA THR A 16 1.41 3.47 -3.62
C THR A 16 2.28 4.19 -4.66
N GLU A 17 1.81 4.31 -5.90
CA GLU A 17 2.57 4.85 -7.03
C GLU A 17 3.92 4.13 -7.23
N GLY A 18 3.91 2.80 -7.09
CA GLY A 18 5.10 1.97 -7.19
C GLY A 18 6.00 2.04 -5.96
N PHE A 19 5.42 2.18 -4.76
CA PHE A 19 6.16 2.45 -3.52
C PHE A 19 7.04 3.69 -3.64
N SER A 20 6.50 4.76 -4.23
CA SER A 20 7.23 6.00 -4.46
C SER A 20 7.80 6.56 -3.15
N PRO A 21 9.04 7.08 -3.14
CA PRO A 21 9.61 7.77 -1.99
C PRO A 21 8.78 8.95 -1.50
N THR A 22 7.98 9.58 -2.38
CA THR A 22 7.05 10.66 -2.02
C THR A 22 5.95 10.21 -1.06
N ASN A 23 5.61 8.92 -1.09
CA ASN A 23 4.60 8.31 -0.23
C ASN A 23 5.22 7.58 0.98
N PHE A 24 6.54 7.63 1.17
CA PHE A 24 7.22 7.00 2.30
C PHE A 24 6.89 7.71 3.61
N LEU A 25 6.46 6.93 4.61
CA LEU A 25 6.13 7.45 5.94
C LEU A 25 7.20 7.13 6.98
N GLY A 26 7.94 6.03 6.79
CA GLY A 26 8.98 5.62 7.72
C GLY A 26 9.35 4.15 7.56
N SER A 27 10.43 3.75 8.22
CA SER A 27 10.87 2.36 8.30
C SER A 27 11.20 1.98 9.74
N GLY A 28 11.01 0.71 10.06
CA GLY A 28 11.34 0.11 11.34
C GLY A 28 11.85 -1.31 11.16
N SER A 29 12.00 -2.04 12.28
CA SER A 29 12.51 -3.41 12.28
C SER A 29 11.70 -4.41 11.44
N PHE A 30 10.43 -4.11 11.16
CA PHE A 30 9.50 -4.98 10.43
C PHE A 30 9.29 -4.61 8.97
N GLY A 31 9.87 -3.49 8.51
CA GLY A 31 9.76 -3.06 7.12
C GLY A 31 9.54 -1.56 6.97
N SER A 32 9.13 -1.18 5.75
CA SER A 32 8.86 0.18 5.34
C SER A 32 7.37 0.42 5.19
N VAL A 33 6.91 1.60 5.58
CA VAL A 33 5.51 2.00 5.53
C VAL A 33 5.34 3.09 4.46
N TYR A 34 4.38 2.88 3.57
CA TYR A 34 4.04 3.81 2.50
C TYR A 34 2.56 4.16 2.58
N LYS A 35 2.22 5.42 2.27
CA LYS A 35 0.86 5.87 2.03
C LYS A 35 0.40 5.36 0.66
N GLY A 36 -0.86 4.95 0.54
CA GLY A 36 -1.47 4.65 -0.75
C GLY A 36 -2.98 4.80 -0.71
N GLU A 37 -3.58 5.00 -1.88
CA GLU A 37 -5.02 5.11 -2.06
C GLU A 37 -5.50 3.98 -2.99
N LEU A 38 -6.41 3.15 -2.49
CA LEU A 38 -6.97 2.04 -3.27
C LEU A 38 -8.13 2.58 -4.10
N ASP A 39 -8.03 2.44 -5.42
CA ASP A 39 -9.18 2.68 -6.31
C ASP A 39 -10.27 1.65 -5.99
N CYS A 40 -11.43 2.13 -5.53
CA CYS A 40 -12.61 1.33 -5.16
C CYS A 40 -13.41 0.86 -6.39
#